data_AF-A0A2E9NUP9-F1
#
_entry.id   AF-A0A2E9NUP9-F1
#
_cell.length_a   1.000
_cell.length_b   1.000
_cell.length_c   1.000
_cell.angle_alpha   90.00
_cell.angle_beta   90.00
_cell.angle_gamma   90.00
#
_symmetry.space_group_name_H-M   'P 1'
#
loop_
_entity.id
_entity.type
_entity.pdbx_description
1 polymer ?
#
loop_
_entity_poly.entity_id
_entity_poly.type
_entity_poly.pdbx_seq_one_letter_code
_entity_poly.pdbx_strand_id
1 'polypeptide(L)'
;MPKVVTGTPVIPAKTITRYKNLSVATVHEAQGRIGLLSPEIRPVQAGLKLVGRAVTVFATPGDNVMIHVAMEQCEPGDVMVVAVNSRSDCGYFGDLLATLMQARGIAGLVIDSGVRDLADLRQMNIAVFSRCFSAQGTVKETLGDVNVPVVCGGQVINPSDLIIGDDDGIVVVRRHELDSVAHKSEAREDKEASIRAKYRDGTLGLDMNNMRQRLLEMGLQYVTYDEDKKTRD
;
A
#
# COMPACT_ATOMS: atom_id res chain seq x y z
N MET A 1 -2.39 -27.12 -11.21
CA MET A 1 -1.68 -26.77 -12.46
C MET A 1 -1.52 -25.27 -12.50
N PRO A 2 -0.35 -24.75 -12.88
CA PRO A 2 -0.12 -23.33 -13.13
C PRO A 2 -1.16 -22.78 -14.12
N LYS A 3 -1.69 -21.59 -13.85
CA LYS A 3 -2.69 -20.96 -14.72
C LYS A 3 -2.58 -19.44 -14.77
N VAL A 4 -3.04 -18.90 -15.88
CA VAL A 4 -3.29 -17.47 -16.09
C VAL A 4 -4.78 -17.28 -16.21
N VAL A 5 -5.39 -16.53 -15.28
CA VAL A 5 -6.80 -16.17 -15.36
C VAL A 5 -6.93 -14.88 -16.16
N THR A 6 -7.62 -14.93 -17.30
CA THR A 6 -7.86 -13.77 -18.17
C THR A 6 -9.27 -13.21 -17.94
N GLY A 7 -9.55 -12.00 -18.41
CA GLY A 7 -10.88 -11.40 -18.30
C GLY A 7 -11.31 -11.05 -16.87
N THR A 8 -10.34 -10.67 -16.02
CA THR A 8 -10.63 -10.24 -14.64
C THR A 8 -11.55 -9.03 -14.61
N PRO A 9 -12.40 -8.88 -13.58
CA PRO A 9 -13.35 -7.77 -13.54
C PRO A 9 -12.69 -6.39 -13.60
N VAL A 10 -13.25 -5.49 -14.39
CA VAL A 10 -12.76 -4.11 -14.55
C VAL A 10 -13.31 -3.23 -13.41
N ILE A 11 -12.47 -2.33 -12.90
CA ILE A 11 -12.90 -1.24 -12.00
C ILE A 11 -13.13 0.00 -12.86
N PRO A 12 -14.30 0.67 -12.77
CA PRO A 12 -14.54 1.90 -13.52
C PRO A 12 -13.48 2.97 -13.21
N ALA A 13 -12.95 3.64 -14.24
CA ALA A 13 -11.94 4.68 -14.08
C ALA A 13 -12.39 5.82 -13.14
N LYS A 14 -13.69 6.14 -13.13
CA LYS A 14 -14.29 7.09 -12.19
C LYS A 14 -14.12 6.69 -10.73
N THR A 15 -14.20 5.39 -10.43
CA THR A 15 -14.03 4.85 -9.08
C THR A 15 -12.57 4.93 -8.66
N ILE A 16 -11.63 4.53 -9.54
CA ILE A 16 -10.18 4.65 -9.28
C ILE A 16 -9.78 6.10 -9.02
N THR A 17 -10.37 7.05 -9.77
CA THR A 17 -10.05 8.48 -9.66
C THR A 17 -10.32 9.05 -8.27
N ARG A 18 -11.35 8.55 -7.56
CA ARG A 18 -11.67 8.98 -6.19
C ARG A 18 -10.51 8.70 -5.22
N TYR A 19 -9.72 7.66 -5.47
CA TYR A 19 -8.59 7.27 -4.62
C TYR A 19 -7.29 8.00 -4.93
N LYS A 20 -7.16 8.66 -6.09
CA LYS A 20 -5.92 9.32 -6.50
C LYS A 20 -5.44 10.39 -5.52
N ASN A 21 -6.33 10.99 -4.71
CA ASN A 21 -5.97 12.01 -3.72
C ASN A 21 -6.05 11.53 -2.27
N LEU A 22 -6.54 10.31 -2.01
CA LEU A 22 -6.65 9.76 -0.65
C LEU A 22 -5.33 9.11 -0.20
N SER A 23 -4.88 9.39 1.02
CA SER A 23 -3.67 8.75 1.59
C SER A 23 -3.95 7.29 2.01
N VAL A 24 -2.89 6.49 2.13
CA VAL A 24 -2.96 5.13 2.69
C VAL A 24 -3.56 5.16 4.09
N ALA A 25 -3.11 6.09 4.94
CA ALA A 25 -3.60 6.23 6.30
C ALA A 25 -5.11 6.54 6.36
N THR A 26 -5.58 7.48 5.53
CA THR A 26 -7.01 7.85 5.44
C THR A 26 -7.85 6.66 5.00
N VAL A 27 -7.43 5.93 3.96
CA VAL A 27 -8.15 4.76 3.45
C VAL A 27 -8.19 3.63 4.48
N HIS A 28 -7.05 3.32 5.10
CA HIS A 28 -6.92 2.30 6.14
C HIS A 28 -7.88 2.58 7.31
N GLU A 29 -7.90 3.81 7.81
CA GLU A 29 -8.80 4.25 8.85
C GLU A 29 -10.28 4.15 8.43
N ALA A 30 -10.62 4.63 7.23
CA ALA A 30 -11.98 4.66 6.71
C ALA A 30 -12.60 3.26 6.53
N GLN A 31 -11.78 2.26 6.20
CA GLN A 31 -12.23 0.87 6.07
C GLN A 31 -12.16 0.06 7.39
N GLY A 32 -11.86 0.71 8.52
CA GLY A 32 -11.90 0.08 9.84
C GLY A 32 -10.58 -0.48 10.32
N ARG A 33 -9.45 0.05 9.83
CA ARG A 33 -8.08 -0.35 10.17
C ARG A 33 -7.73 -1.79 9.76
N ILE A 34 -8.11 -2.13 8.54
CA ILE A 34 -7.81 -3.43 7.90
C ILE A 34 -7.13 -3.18 6.55
N GLY A 35 -6.53 -4.24 5.97
CA GLY A 35 -6.00 -4.20 4.61
C GLY A 35 -4.63 -3.53 4.45
N LEU A 36 -3.99 -3.08 5.54
CA LEU A 36 -2.62 -2.56 5.48
C LEU A 36 -1.62 -3.71 5.31
N LEU A 37 -0.70 -3.58 4.35
CA LEU A 37 0.38 -4.54 4.13
C LEU A 37 1.51 -4.33 5.15
N SER A 38 2.38 -5.34 5.26
CA SER A 38 3.56 -5.33 6.13
C SER A 38 4.39 -4.05 5.94
N PRO A 39 4.81 -3.37 7.03
CA PRO A 39 5.62 -2.16 6.97
C PRO A 39 7.06 -2.42 6.49
N GLU A 40 7.42 -3.66 6.22
CA GLU A 40 8.69 -4.01 5.57
C GLU A 40 8.65 -3.78 4.06
N ILE A 41 7.46 -3.76 3.43
CA ILE A 41 7.32 -3.43 2.01
C ILE A 41 7.29 -1.90 1.89
N ARG A 42 8.37 -1.33 1.37
CA ARG A 42 8.61 0.12 1.33
C ARG A 42 8.83 0.62 -0.09
N PRO A 43 8.50 1.90 -0.37
CA PRO A 43 8.75 2.46 -1.67
C PRO A 43 10.26 2.60 -1.93
N VAL A 44 10.68 2.37 -3.18
CA VAL A 44 12.06 2.58 -3.65
C VAL A 44 12.44 4.07 -3.62
N GLN A 45 11.46 4.96 -3.79
CA GLN A 45 11.59 6.41 -3.65
C GLN A 45 10.39 7.03 -2.93
N ALA A 46 10.66 8.09 -2.16
CA ALA A 46 9.62 8.85 -1.50
C ALA A 46 8.83 9.74 -2.46
N GLY A 47 7.63 10.15 -2.05
CA GLY A 47 6.79 11.13 -2.73
C GLY A 47 6.03 10.59 -3.92
N LEU A 48 6.09 9.28 -4.19
CA LEU A 48 5.30 8.65 -5.24
C LEU A 48 4.02 8.04 -4.70
N LYS A 49 2.97 8.20 -5.51
CA LYS A 49 1.67 7.62 -5.24
C LYS A 49 1.36 6.52 -6.23
N LEU A 50 0.89 5.40 -5.70
CA LEU A 50 0.46 4.24 -6.45
C LEU A 50 -1.04 4.05 -6.22
N VAL A 51 -1.84 4.04 -7.29
CA VAL A 51 -3.26 3.70 -7.20
C VAL A 51 -3.65 2.95 -8.46
N GLY A 52 -4.16 1.73 -8.30
CA GLY A 52 -4.68 0.97 -9.43
C GLY A 52 -5.16 -0.42 -9.08
N ARG A 53 -5.73 -1.07 -10.09
CA ARG A 53 -6.32 -2.41 -10.01
C ARG A 53 -5.22 -3.46 -9.91
N ALA A 54 -5.34 -4.39 -8.96
CA ALA A 54 -4.37 -5.45 -8.76
C ALA A 54 -4.41 -6.47 -9.91
N VAL A 55 -3.24 -6.65 -10.55
CA VAL A 55 -2.90 -7.86 -11.33
C VAL A 55 -1.95 -8.68 -10.47
N THR A 56 -2.44 -9.81 -9.97
CA THR A 56 -1.71 -10.61 -8.99
C THR A 56 -0.81 -11.64 -9.67
N VAL A 57 0.38 -11.83 -9.11
CA VAL A 57 1.37 -12.78 -9.59
C VAL A 57 1.80 -13.64 -8.41
N PHE A 58 1.64 -14.95 -8.56
CA PHE A 58 2.21 -15.94 -7.67
C PHE A 58 3.49 -16.49 -8.31
N ALA A 59 4.64 -16.05 -7.80
CA ALA A 59 5.96 -16.42 -8.31
C ALA A 59 6.60 -17.51 -7.43
N THR A 60 7.59 -18.21 -7.99
CA THR A 60 8.37 -19.20 -7.26
C THR A 60 9.70 -18.61 -6.79
N PRO A 61 10.31 -19.14 -5.72
CA PRO A 61 11.55 -18.59 -5.16
C PRO A 61 12.69 -18.61 -6.17
N GLY A 62 13.31 -17.46 -6.39
CA GLY A 62 14.38 -17.26 -7.35
C GLY A 62 13.93 -17.21 -8.81
N ASP A 63 12.64 -17.06 -9.12
CA ASP A 63 12.13 -17.14 -10.50
C ASP A 63 11.17 -16.00 -10.87
N ASN A 64 11.48 -15.27 -11.94
CA ASN A 64 10.67 -14.12 -12.38
C ASN A 64 9.89 -14.36 -13.68
N VAL A 65 9.77 -15.59 -14.16
CA VAL A 65 9.08 -15.88 -15.45
C VAL A 65 7.64 -15.39 -15.44
N MET A 66 6.94 -15.51 -14.32
CA MET A 66 5.52 -15.11 -14.22
C MET A 66 5.34 -13.59 -14.21
N ILE A 67 6.37 -12.79 -13.93
CA ILE A 67 6.31 -11.32 -14.08
C ILE A 67 6.16 -10.97 -15.55
N HIS A 68 6.90 -11.63 -16.45
CA HIS A 68 6.76 -11.41 -17.89
C HIS A 68 5.35 -11.80 -18.39
N VAL A 69 4.83 -12.93 -17.92
CA VAL A 69 3.47 -13.38 -18.27
C VAL A 69 2.41 -12.39 -17.75
N ALA A 70 2.58 -11.87 -16.54
CA ALA A 70 1.66 -10.90 -15.97
C ALA A 70 1.64 -9.56 -16.72
N MET A 71 2.78 -9.11 -17.26
CA MET A 71 2.84 -7.88 -18.06
C MET A 71 1.86 -7.92 -19.24
N GLU A 72 1.70 -9.07 -19.90
CA GLU A 72 0.74 -9.26 -21.00
C GLU A 72 -0.71 -9.01 -20.54
N GLN A 73 -1.02 -9.39 -19.30
CA GLN A 73 -2.36 -9.30 -18.71
C GLN A 73 -2.69 -7.93 -18.11
N CYS A 74 -1.69 -7.06 -17.94
CA CYS A 74 -1.89 -5.72 -17.42
C CYS A 74 -2.43 -4.77 -18.49
N GLU A 75 -3.34 -3.90 -18.06
CA GLU A 75 -3.86 -2.74 -18.77
C GLU A 75 -3.26 -1.44 -18.21
N PRO A 76 -3.32 -0.32 -18.96
CA PRO A 76 -2.85 0.97 -18.46
C PRO A 76 -3.53 1.36 -17.13
N GLY A 77 -2.73 1.71 -16.14
CA GLY A 77 -3.17 2.07 -14.79
C GLY A 77 -3.28 0.90 -13.80
N ASP A 78 -3.04 -0.35 -14.22
CA ASP A 78 -2.99 -1.49 -13.31
C ASP A 78 -1.76 -1.43 -12.38
N VAL A 79 -1.86 -2.10 -11.25
CA VAL A 79 -0.76 -2.32 -10.30
C VAL A 79 -0.44 -3.80 -10.28
N MET A 80 0.82 -4.14 -10.59
CA MET A 80 1.27 -5.52 -10.46
C MET A 80 1.59 -5.83 -9.00
N VAL A 81 1.03 -6.91 -8.47
CA VAL A 81 1.25 -7.37 -7.09
C VAL A 81 1.89 -8.74 -7.13
N VAL A 82 3.16 -8.84 -6.76
CA VAL A 82 3.96 -10.06 -6.83
C VAL A 82 4.14 -10.64 -5.42
N ALA A 83 3.65 -11.85 -5.22
CA ALA A 83 3.88 -12.66 -4.04
C ALA A 83 4.74 -13.88 -4.40
N VAL A 84 5.67 -14.24 -3.53
CA VAL A 84 6.54 -15.41 -3.74
C VAL A 84 6.11 -16.54 -2.81
N ASN A 85 6.00 -17.76 -3.34
CA ASN A 85 5.53 -18.96 -2.63
C ASN A 85 6.26 -19.22 -1.29
N SER A 86 7.56 -18.91 -1.22
CA SER A 86 8.31 -18.90 0.02
C SER A 86 9.27 -17.72 0.05
N ARG A 87 9.74 -17.34 1.25
CA ARG A 87 10.67 -16.22 1.41
C ARG A 87 11.87 -16.37 0.48
N SER A 88 12.14 -15.30 -0.25
CA SER A 88 13.27 -15.16 -1.15
C SER A 88 13.64 -13.69 -1.18
N ASP A 89 14.93 -13.38 -1.11
CA ASP A 89 15.45 -12.01 -1.15
C ASP A 89 16.20 -11.72 -2.48
N CYS A 90 15.92 -12.47 -3.56
CA CYS A 90 16.48 -12.18 -4.89
C CYS A 90 15.87 -10.90 -5.48
N GLY A 91 16.57 -10.25 -6.41
CA GLY A 91 16.08 -9.12 -7.21
C GLY A 91 15.30 -9.58 -8.44
N TYR A 92 13.96 -9.65 -8.33
CA TYR A 92 13.09 -10.17 -9.41
C TYR A 92 12.81 -9.13 -10.49
N PHE A 93 12.90 -7.86 -10.13
CA PHE A 93 12.51 -6.72 -10.95
C PHE A 93 13.60 -5.66 -10.95
N GLY A 94 13.84 -5.08 -12.11
CA GLY A 94 14.86 -4.07 -12.36
C GLY A 94 14.47 -3.17 -13.54
N ASP A 95 15.42 -2.40 -14.05
CA ASP A 95 15.21 -1.33 -15.04
C ASP A 95 14.53 -1.80 -16.36
N LEU A 96 14.91 -2.96 -16.90
CA LEU A 96 14.37 -3.48 -18.15
C LEU A 96 12.89 -3.85 -18.02
N LEU A 97 12.51 -4.46 -16.89
CA LEU A 97 11.10 -4.77 -16.60
C LEU A 97 10.32 -3.50 -16.27
N ALA A 98 10.94 -2.52 -15.60
CA ALA A 98 10.35 -1.20 -15.41
C ALA A 98 10.11 -0.46 -16.73
N THR A 99 11.02 -0.62 -17.69
CA THR A 99 10.91 0.01 -19.01
C THR A 99 9.70 -0.53 -19.75
N LEU A 100 9.53 -1.86 -19.75
CA LEU A 100 8.33 -2.50 -20.29
C LEU A 100 7.06 -2.08 -19.53
N MET A 101 7.14 -1.99 -18.20
CA MET A 101 6.03 -1.56 -17.34
C MET A 101 5.54 -0.16 -17.73
N GLN A 102 6.47 0.80 -17.92
CA GLN A 102 6.15 2.16 -18.37
C GLN A 102 5.61 2.18 -19.80
N ALA A 103 6.21 1.42 -20.72
CA ALA A 103 5.76 1.35 -22.11
C ALA A 103 4.31 0.83 -22.23
N ARG A 104 3.87 0.01 -21.29
CA ARG A 104 2.49 -0.50 -21.20
C ARG A 104 1.55 0.39 -20.37
N GLY A 105 2.05 1.47 -19.78
CA GLY A 105 1.27 2.38 -18.95
C GLY A 105 0.83 1.78 -17.61
N ILE A 106 1.49 0.74 -17.13
CA ILE A 106 1.20 0.11 -15.83
C ILE A 106 1.64 1.08 -14.72
N ALA A 107 0.81 1.26 -13.69
CA ALA A 107 1.01 2.29 -12.67
C ALA A 107 2.20 2.01 -11.75
N GLY A 108 2.53 0.74 -11.52
CA GLY A 108 3.68 0.37 -10.69
C GLY A 108 3.68 -1.09 -10.21
N LEU A 109 4.57 -1.35 -9.25
CA LEU A 109 4.84 -2.67 -8.68
C LEU A 109 4.72 -2.65 -7.16
N VAL A 110 4.08 -3.67 -6.62
CA VAL A 110 4.22 -4.11 -5.22
C VAL A 110 4.78 -5.51 -5.22
N ILE A 111 5.91 -5.74 -4.57
CA ILE A 111 6.54 -7.07 -4.52
C ILE A 111 6.95 -7.44 -3.09
N ASP A 112 6.52 -8.63 -2.68
CA ASP A 112 6.89 -9.26 -1.40
C ASP A 112 8.21 -10.05 -1.54
N SER A 113 9.26 -9.37 -2.02
CA SER A 113 10.58 -9.93 -2.32
C SER A 113 11.56 -8.77 -2.59
N GLY A 114 12.68 -9.04 -3.25
CA GLY A 114 13.68 -8.06 -3.65
C GLY A 114 13.50 -7.47 -5.04
N VAL A 115 13.98 -6.23 -5.20
CA VAL A 115 14.20 -5.56 -6.50
C VAL A 115 15.66 -5.10 -6.61
N ARG A 116 16.08 -4.76 -7.83
CA ARG A 116 17.42 -4.26 -8.16
C ARG A 116 17.36 -3.00 -9.02
N ASP A 117 18.52 -2.49 -9.42
CA ASP A 117 18.68 -1.35 -10.32
C ASP A 117 18.04 -0.06 -9.74
N LEU A 118 18.21 0.15 -8.43
CA LEU A 118 17.50 1.20 -7.68
C LEU A 118 17.74 2.62 -8.22
N ALA A 119 18.95 2.90 -8.72
CA ALA A 119 19.26 4.22 -9.28
C ALA A 119 18.40 4.52 -10.51
N ASP A 120 18.28 3.54 -11.41
CA ASP A 120 17.47 3.63 -12.62
C ASP A 120 15.99 3.68 -12.27
N LEU A 121 15.50 2.81 -11.38
CA LEU A 121 14.09 2.84 -10.93
C LEU A 121 13.70 4.22 -10.37
N ARG A 122 14.59 4.85 -9.60
CA ARG A 122 14.41 6.22 -9.08
C ARG A 122 14.36 7.25 -10.20
N GLN A 123 15.31 7.19 -11.13
CA GLN A 123 15.37 8.11 -12.26
C GLN A 123 14.16 8.00 -13.19
N MET A 124 13.65 6.78 -13.38
CA MET A 124 12.47 6.49 -14.20
C MET A 124 11.18 7.04 -13.59
N ASN A 125 11.19 7.43 -12.31
CA ASN A 125 10.04 7.95 -11.58
C ASN A 125 8.83 6.99 -11.57
N ILE A 126 9.10 5.68 -11.44
CA ILE A 126 8.07 4.64 -11.36
C ILE A 126 7.82 4.22 -9.91
N ALA A 127 6.55 4.03 -9.54
CA ALA A 127 6.18 3.62 -8.19
C ALA A 127 6.46 2.12 -8.00
N VAL A 128 7.55 1.81 -7.30
CA VAL A 128 7.94 0.43 -6.95
C VAL A 128 8.03 0.31 -5.44
N PHE A 129 7.34 -0.68 -4.88
CA PHE A 129 7.36 -1.02 -3.47
C PHE A 129 7.90 -2.43 -3.29
N SER A 130 8.91 -2.59 -2.44
CA SER A 130 9.67 -3.83 -2.29
C SER A 130 9.97 -4.12 -0.82
N ARG A 131 10.07 -5.40 -0.45
CA ARG A 131 10.50 -5.80 0.90
C ARG A 131 11.99 -5.56 1.11
N CYS A 132 12.81 -5.84 0.10
CA CYS A 132 14.25 -5.68 0.18
C CYS A 132 14.85 -5.22 -1.15
N PHE A 133 16.13 -4.90 -1.13
CA PHE A 133 16.91 -4.55 -2.32
C PHE A 133 18.05 -5.54 -2.47
N SER A 134 18.21 -6.13 -3.65
CA SER A 134 19.14 -7.23 -3.86
C SER A 134 19.58 -7.35 -5.30
N ALA A 135 20.89 -7.36 -5.54
CA ALA A 135 21.45 -7.56 -6.87
C ALA A 135 21.42 -9.02 -7.34
N GLN A 136 21.12 -9.98 -6.44
CA GLN A 136 21.04 -11.40 -6.76
C GLN A 136 19.97 -11.66 -7.83
N GLY A 137 20.35 -12.20 -8.98
CA GLY A 137 19.43 -12.47 -10.08
C GLY A 137 18.50 -13.67 -9.84
N THR A 138 17.51 -13.81 -10.72
CA THR A 138 16.54 -14.91 -10.77
C THR A 138 16.68 -15.72 -12.06
N VAL A 139 16.12 -16.93 -12.07
CA VAL A 139 15.97 -17.80 -13.25
C VAL A 139 14.55 -17.69 -13.84
N LYS A 140 14.23 -18.54 -14.83
CA LYS A 140 12.95 -18.59 -15.55
C LYS A 140 12.53 -20.04 -15.89
N GLU A 141 12.55 -20.91 -14.88
CA GLU A 141 12.44 -22.36 -15.01
C GLU A 141 11.14 -22.92 -14.42
N THR A 142 10.51 -22.22 -13.47
CA THR A 142 9.39 -22.75 -12.69
C THR A 142 8.17 -21.84 -12.77
N LEU A 143 7.09 -22.38 -13.34
CA LEU A 143 5.81 -21.70 -13.47
C LEU A 143 5.14 -21.47 -12.12
N GLY A 144 4.42 -20.35 -12.05
CA GLY A 144 3.45 -20.03 -11.01
C GLY A 144 2.13 -19.59 -11.63
N ASP A 145 1.40 -18.71 -10.97
CA ASP A 145 0.04 -18.33 -11.39
C ASP A 145 -0.09 -16.81 -11.59
N VAL A 146 -1.01 -16.41 -12.47
CA VAL A 146 -1.39 -15.01 -12.69
C VAL A 146 -2.90 -14.86 -12.52
N ASN A 147 -3.31 -13.77 -11.87
CA ASN A 147 -4.71 -13.46 -11.56
C ASN A 147 -5.40 -14.55 -10.72
N VAL A 148 -4.69 -15.02 -9.70
CA VAL A 148 -5.25 -15.81 -8.60
C VAL A 148 -5.12 -15.05 -7.29
N PRO A 149 -5.90 -15.35 -6.24
CA PRO A 149 -5.66 -14.78 -4.92
C PRO A 149 -4.25 -15.09 -4.42
N VAL A 150 -3.54 -14.09 -3.91
CA VAL A 150 -2.17 -14.22 -3.36
C VAL A 150 -2.09 -13.61 -1.96
N VAL A 151 -1.07 -13.97 -1.20
CA VAL A 151 -0.73 -13.29 0.07
C VAL A 151 0.51 -12.44 -0.16
N CYS A 152 0.36 -11.12 -0.03
CA CYS A 152 1.45 -10.14 -0.20
C CYS A 152 1.46 -9.20 1.01
N GLY A 153 2.60 -9.08 1.68
CA GLY A 153 2.72 -8.26 2.88
C GLY A 153 1.79 -8.70 4.01
N GLY A 154 1.46 -10.00 4.10
CA GLY A 154 0.52 -10.53 5.08
C GLY A 154 -0.96 -10.27 4.79
N GLN A 155 -1.31 -9.65 3.65
CA GLN A 155 -2.68 -9.45 3.22
C GLN A 155 -3.04 -10.36 2.05
N VAL A 156 -4.24 -10.93 2.07
CA VAL A 156 -4.81 -11.58 0.89
C VAL A 156 -5.15 -10.50 -0.13
N ILE A 157 -4.66 -10.61 -1.36
CA ILE A 157 -4.95 -9.73 -2.48
C ILE A 157 -5.66 -10.55 -3.55
N ASN A 158 -6.88 -10.18 -3.91
CA ASN A 158 -7.56 -10.79 -5.04
C ASN A 158 -7.26 -10.01 -6.32
N PRO A 159 -7.31 -10.67 -7.49
CA PRO A 159 -7.34 -9.97 -8.76
C PRO A 159 -8.48 -8.95 -8.75
N SER A 160 -8.19 -7.76 -9.25
CA SER A 160 -9.12 -6.64 -9.30
C SER A 160 -9.53 -6.01 -7.96
N ASP A 161 -8.85 -6.31 -6.85
CA ASP A 161 -8.85 -5.42 -5.69
C ASP A 161 -8.09 -4.12 -6.04
N LEU A 162 -8.33 -3.03 -5.30
CA LEU A 162 -7.63 -1.77 -5.50
C LEU A 162 -6.43 -1.67 -4.56
N ILE A 163 -5.27 -1.36 -5.10
CA ILE A 163 -4.04 -1.10 -4.34
C ILE A 163 -3.82 0.40 -4.28
N ILE A 164 -3.58 0.91 -3.07
CA ILE A 164 -3.14 2.28 -2.82
C ILE A 164 -1.80 2.21 -2.09
N GLY A 165 -0.81 2.97 -2.55
CA GLY A 165 0.49 3.10 -1.91
C GLY A 165 0.96 4.54 -1.90
N ASP A 166 1.63 4.92 -0.82
CA ASP A 166 2.34 6.19 -0.62
C ASP A 166 3.51 5.96 0.37
N ASP A 167 4.10 7.03 0.89
CA ASP A 167 5.27 6.93 1.79
C ASP A 167 4.98 6.17 3.10
N ASP A 168 3.72 6.13 3.54
CA ASP A 168 3.34 5.45 4.79
C ASP A 168 3.27 3.93 4.61
N GLY A 169 3.01 3.46 3.38
CA GLY A 169 2.99 2.04 3.04
C GLY A 169 2.00 1.72 1.93
N ILE A 170 1.28 0.61 2.09
CA ILE A 170 0.35 0.10 1.07
C ILE A 170 -0.91 -0.43 1.76
N VAL A 171 -2.07 -0.10 1.21
CA VAL A 171 -3.37 -0.63 1.63
C VAL A 171 -4.11 -1.23 0.44
N VAL A 172 -4.73 -2.39 0.66
CA VAL A 172 -5.67 -3.00 -0.27
C VAL A 172 -7.11 -2.66 0.13
N VAL A 173 -7.93 -2.34 -0.87
CA VAL A 173 -9.38 -2.17 -0.72
C VAL A 173 -10.08 -3.22 -1.57
N ARG A 174 -11.04 -3.94 -0.99
CA ARG A 174 -11.78 -4.97 -1.72
C ARG A 174 -12.61 -4.35 -2.83
N ARG A 175 -12.63 -5.01 -3.99
CA ARG A 175 -13.38 -4.53 -5.17
C ARG A 175 -14.85 -4.19 -4.87
N HIS A 176 -15.51 -4.99 -4.05
CA HIS A 176 -16.93 -4.83 -3.72
C HIS A 176 -17.19 -3.74 -2.66
N GLU A 177 -16.14 -3.20 -2.03
CA GLU A 177 -16.24 -2.20 -0.97
C GLU A 177 -15.82 -0.79 -1.46
N LEU A 178 -15.33 -0.67 -2.70
CA LEU A 178 -14.71 0.55 -3.22
C LEU A 178 -15.60 1.80 -3.05
N ASP A 179 -16.88 1.71 -3.42
CA ASP A 179 -17.74 2.89 -3.34
C ASP A 179 -17.99 3.34 -1.89
N SER A 180 -18.12 2.38 -0.97
CA SER A 180 -18.34 2.65 0.47
C SER A 180 -17.07 3.20 1.12
N VAL A 181 -15.92 2.60 0.85
CA VAL A 181 -14.64 3.03 1.42
C VAL A 181 -14.26 4.41 0.90
N ALA A 182 -14.41 4.68 -0.39
CA ALA A 182 -14.14 6.00 -0.95
C ALA A 182 -14.99 7.09 -0.29
N HIS A 183 -16.30 6.84 -0.08
CA HIS A 183 -17.18 7.79 0.59
C HIS A 183 -16.75 8.07 2.04
N LYS A 184 -16.41 7.02 2.80
CA LYS A 184 -15.92 7.18 4.17
C LYS A 184 -14.58 7.93 4.23
N SER A 185 -13.69 7.67 3.28
CA SER A 185 -12.39 8.35 3.18
C SER A 185 -12.54 9.83 2.86
N GLU A 186 -13.39 10.18 1.88
CA GLU A 186 -13.70 11.57 1.52
C GLU A 186 -14.30 12.33 2.72
N ALA A 187 -15.30 11.75 3.38
CA ALA A 187 -15.90 12.34 4.58
C ALA A 187 -14.88 12.50 5.74
N ARG A 188 -13.90 11.60 5.83
CA ARG A 188 -12.81 11.70 6.80
C ARG A 188 -11.88 12.87 6.50
N GLU A 189 -11.46 13.05 5.25
CA GLU A 189 -10.64 14.20 4.84
C GLU A 189 -11.34 15.53 5.15
N ASP A 190 -12.63 15.66 4.87
CA ASP A 190 -13.40 16.86 5.17
C ASP A 190 -13.44 17.17 6.68
N LYS A 191 -13.61 16.11 7.49
CA LYS A 191 -13.60 16.22 8.95
C LYS A 191 -12.20 16.61 9.46
N GLU A 192 -11.15 15.98 8.93
CA GLU A 192 -9.78 16.26 9.32
C GLU A 192 -9.33 17.66 8.89
N ALA A 193 -9.78 18.16 7.74
CA ALA A 193 -9.55 19.54 7.30
C ALA A 193 -10.16 20.54 8.30
N SER A 194 -11.39 20.28 8.75
CA SER A 194 -12.07 21.10 9.76
C SER A 194 -11.35 21.07 11.12
N ILE A 195 -10.88 19.90 11.55
CA ILE A 195 -10.09 19.74 12.78
C ILE A 195 -8.74 20.46 12.66
N ARG A 196 -8.07 20.33 11.51
CA ARG A 196 -6.77 20.94 11.24
C ARG A 196 -6.84 22.46 11.29
N ALA A 197 -7.94 23.06 10.82
CA ALA A 197 -8.17 24.49 10.95
C ALA A 197 -8.22 24.91 12.44
N LYS A 198 -8.93 24.15 13.28
CA LYS A 198 -8.97 24.39 14.73
C LYS A 198 -7.61 24.20 15.40
N TYR A 199 -6.87 23.15 15.06
CA TYR A 199 -5.53 22.97 15.65
C TYR A 199 -4.56 24.09 15.25
N ARG A 200 -4.73 24.70 14.07
CA ARG A 200 -3.95 25.88 13.66
C ARG A 200 -4.30 27.14 14.44
N ASP A 201 -5.52 27.26 14.97
CA ASP A 201 -5.92 28.40 15.81
C ASP A 201 -5.47 28.27 17.28
N GLY A 202 -4.84 27.14 17.64
CA GLY A 202 -4.36 26.84 18.99
C GLY A 202 -5.35 26.07 19.85
N THR A 203 -6.55 25.77 19.36
CA THR A 203 -7.50 24.89 20.05
C THR A 203 -6.87 23.52 20.31
N LEU A 204 -6.85 23.09 21.57
CA LEU A 204 -6.30 21.81 21.96
C LEU A 204 -7.26 20.66 21.62
N GLY A 205 -6.70 19.53 21.19
CA GLY A 205 -7.48 18.30 20.96
C GLY A 205 -8.20 17.80 22.20
N LEU A 206 -7.69 18.09 23.40
CA LEU A 206 -8.36 17.75 24.67
C LEU A 206 -9.70 18.46 24.84
N ASP A 207 -9.77 19.74 24.44
CA ASP A 207 -10.95 20.58 24.54
C ASP A 207 -11.94 20.23 23.43
N MET A 208 -11.45 20.17 22.19
CA MET A 208 -12.29 19.88 21.02
C MET A 208 -12.99 18.52 21.11
N ASN A 209 -12.34 17.51 21.71
CA ASN A 209 -12.87 16.15 21.84
C ASN A 209 -13.49 15.87 23.22
N ASN A 210 -13.69 16.89 24.07
CA ASN A 210 -14.25 16.76 25.42
C ASN A 210 -13.54 15.68 26.28
N MET A 211 -12.21 15.55 26.13
CA MET A 211 -11.45 14.47 26.75
C MET A 211 -11.09 14.75 28.20
N ARG A 212 -11.10 16.01 28.65
CA ARG A 212 -10.62 16.37 29.99
C ARG A 212 -11.35 15.62 31.10
N GLN A 213 -12.68 15.69 31.10
CA GLN A 213 -13.50 15.03 32.12
C GLN A 213 -13.31 13.50 32.10
N ARG A 214 -13.33 12.91 30.91
CA ARG A 214 -13.10 11.46 30.74
C ARG A 214 -11.73 11.03 31.26
N LEU A 215 -10.68 11.80 31.03
CA LEU A 215 -9.34 11.49 31.51
C LEU A 215 -9.26 11.57 33.04
N LEU A 216 -9.90 12.56 33.67
CA LEU A 216 -10.00 12.64 35.13
C LEU A 216 -10.75 11.43 35.70
N GLU A 217 -11.84 10.99 35.07
CA GLU A 217 -12.59 9.78 35.45
C GLU A 217 -11.78 8.50 35.27
N MET A 218 -10.84 8.47 34.31
CA MET A 218 -9.86 7.39 34.16
C MET A 218 -8.74 7.44 35.21
N GLY A 219 -8.76 8.41 36.12
CA GLY A 219 -7.77 8.59 37.19
C GLY A 219 -6.55 9.41 36.79
N LEU A 220 -6.57 10.11 35.65
CA LEU A 220 -5.50 11.05 35.31
C LEU A 220 -5.50 12.20 36.33
N GLN A 221 -4.36 12.42 36.98
CA GLN A 221 -4.17 13.52 37.93
C GLN A 221 -3.21 14.55 37.32
N TYR A 222 -3.51 15.83 37.54
CA TYR A 222 -2.60 16.92 37.25
C TYR A 222 -1.99 17.38 38.58
N VAL A 223 -0.70 17.10 38.75
CA VAL A 223 0.10 17.54 39.90
C VAL A 223 1.21 18.44 39.40
N THR A 224 1.56 19.45 40.20
CA THR A 224 2.75 20.27 39.94
C THR A 224 4.03 19.46 40.17
N TYR A 225 5.13 19.92 39.58
CA TYR A 225 6.44 19.28 39.77
C TYR A 225 6.83 19.19 41.25
N ASP A 226 6.53 20.23 42.05
CA ASP A 226 6.85 20.27 43.47
C ASP A 226 5.98 19.33 44.31
N GLU A 227 4.71 19.13 43.94
CA GLU A 227 3.83 18.16 44.60
C GLU A 227 4.29 16.72 44.32
N ASP A 228 4.62 16.41 43.07
CA ASP A 228 5.15 15.11 42.66
C ASP A 228 6.48 14.80 43.34
N LYS A 229 7.40 15.78 43.41
CA LYS A 229 8.70 15.61 44.09
C LYS A 229 8.54 15.20 45.57
N LYS A 230 7.61 15.82 46.30
CA LYS A 230 7.35 15.49 47.72
C LYS A 230 6.81 14.09 47.95
N THR A 231 6.27 13.43 46.94
CA THR A 231 5.74 12.05 47.04
C THR A 231 6.79 10.97 46.74
N ARG A 232 7.98 11.37 46.28
CA ARG A 232 9.09 10.47 45.90
C ARG A 232 10.21 10.41 46.95
N ASP A 233 10.22 11.35 47.88
CA ASP A 233 11.11 11.39 49.05
C ASP A 233 10.44 10.75 50.26
#